data_AF-A0A1H3DI70-F1
#
_entry.id   AF-A0A1H3DI70-F1
#
_cell.length_a   1.000
_cell.length_b   1.000
_cell.length_c   1.000
_cell.angle_alpha   90.00
_cell.angle_beta   90.00
_cell.angle_gamma   90.00
#
_symmetry.space_group_name_H-M   'P 1'
#
loop_
_entity.id
_entity.type
_entity.pdbx_description
1 polymer ?
#
loop_
_entity_poly.entity_id
_entity_poly.type
_entity_poly.pdbx_seq_one_letter_code
_entity_poly.pdbx_strand_id
1 'polypeptide(L)'
;MEYRDYWEDLDLSSSGFSVEEFLREEQQNEEERLEQELERLESLLDERREIHSETVEELESKLDWYVERLEDLYHGFGGVEEEKKERLKSKIDGFYSELRSEKRQQWRDRIELEMEVREVQKALEEVSDEDELWKLLE
;
A
#
# COMPACT_ATOMS: atom_id res chain seq x y z
N MET A 1 44.56 -3.74 12.24
CA MET A 1 43.82 -4.84 12.89
C MET A 1 43.09 -5.51 11.75
N GLU A 2 43.75 -6.48 11.12
CA GLU A 2 43.19 -7.23 9.98
C GLU A 2 42.17 -8.21 10.55
N TYR A 3 40.90 -8.00 10.23
CA TYR A 3 39.81 -8.91 10.59
C TYR A 3 39.97 -10.31 9.94
N ARG A 4 40.94 -10.48 9.05
CA ARG A 4 41.27 -11.72 8.35
C ARG A 4 41.81 -12.80 9.29
N ASP A 5 42.59 -12.41 10.29
CA ASP A 5 43.27 -13.35 11.20
C ASP A 5 42.33 -13.99 12.23
N TYR A 6 41.16 -13.40 12.47
CA TYR A 6 40.17 -13.94 13.42
C TYR A 6 39.40 -15.14 12.85
N TRP A 7 39.36 -15.31 11.52
CA TRP A 7 38.67 -16.42 10.86
C TRP A 7 39.57 -17.63 10.63
N GLU A 8 40.89 -17.44 10.54
CA GLU A 8 41.86 -18.54 10.36
C GLU A 8 42.05 -19.40 11.63
N ASP A 9 41.84 -18.84 12.84
CA ASP A 9 41.99 -19.56 14.12
C ASP A 9 40.70 -20.30 14.57
N LEU A 10 39.58 -20.08 13.87
CA LEU A 10 38.32 -20.78 14.08
C LEU A 10 38.27 -21.96 13.10
N ASP A 11 38.74 -23.14 13.53
CA ASP A 11 38.59 -24.41 12.81
C ASP A 11 37.11 -24.85 12.81
N LEU A 12 36.27 -24.08 12.11
CA LEU A 12 34.85 -24.32 11.86
C LEU A 12 34.64 -25.56 10.98
N SER A 13 35.65 -25.93 10.18
CA SER A 13 35.70 -27.18 9.43
C SER A 13 35.58 -28.42 10.31
N SER A 14 36.09 -28.40 11.55
CA SER A 14 35.97 -29.51 12.50
C SER A 14 34.56 -29.70 13.08
N SER A 15 33.68 -28.69 12.97
CA SER A 15 32.30 -28.72 13.50
C SER A 15 31.25 -29.04 12.44
N GLY A 16 31.64 -29.23 11.17
CA GLY A 16 30.71 -29.44 10.06
C GLY A 16 29.93 -28.18 9.66
N PHE A 17 30.35 -27.00 10.13
CA PHE A 17 29.73 -25.72 9.82
C PHE A 17 30.39 -25.12 8.58
N SER A 18 29.65 -25.06 7.47
CA SER A 18 30.06 -24.34 6.27
C SER A 18 29.51 -22.91 6.32
N VAL A 19 30.40 -21.93 6.30
CA VAL A 19 30.02 -20.50 6.24
C VAL A 19 29.26 -20.21 4.94
N GLU A 20 29.70 -20.78 3.81
CA GLU A 20 28.95 -20.70 2.54
C GLU A 20 27.54 -21.28 2.63
N GLU A 21 27.35 -22.44 3.27
CA GLU A 21 26.02 -23.05 3.42
C GLU A 21 25.10 -22.18 4.29
N PHE A 22 25.63 -21.62 5.38
CA PHE A 22 24.91 -20.68 6.23
C PHE A 22 24.54 -19.39 5.48
N LEU A 23 25.46 -18.80 4.71
CA LEU A 23 25.19 -17.58 3.94
C LEU A 23 24.13 -17.81 2.87
N ARG A 24 24.16 -18.98 2.21
CA ARG A 24 23.16 -19.36 1.21
C ARG A 24 21.78 -19.59 1.83
N GLU A 25 21.71 -20.21 3.00
CA GLU A 25 20.46 -20.38 3.76
C GLU A 25 19.88 -19.02 4.19
N GLU A 26 20.72 -18.11 4.70
CA GLU A 26 20.28 -16.76 5.07
C GLU A 26 19.81 -15.96 3.86
N GLN A 27 20.47 -16.11 2.71
CA GLN A 27 20.07 -15.42 1.47
C GLN A 27 18.72 -15.91 0.95
N GLN A 28 18.48 -17.22 0.96
CA GLN A 28 17.17 -17.80 0.63
C GLN A 28 16.08 -17.35 1.60
N ASN A 29 16.38 -17.32 2.90
CA ASN A 29 15.44 -16.84 3.91
C ASN A 29 15.08 -15.35 3.71
N GLU A 30 16.05 -14.52 3.30
CA GLU A 30 15.80 -13.11 3.03
C GLU A 30 14.97 -12.93 1.75
N GLU A 31 15.24 -13.70 0.69
CA GLU A 31 14.42 -13.72 -0.54
C GLU A 31 12.97 -14.10 -0.22
N GLU A 32 12.74 -15.20 0.50
CA GLU A 32 11.39 -15.64 0.91
C GLU A 32 10.66 -14.57 1.75
N ARG A 33 11.39 -13.86 2.62
CA ARG A 33 10.81 -12.76 3.42
C ARG A 33 10.39 -11.59 2.55
N LEU A 34 11.21 -11.20 1.58
CA LEU A 34 10.90 -10.11 0.65
C LEU A 34 9.72 -10.47 -0.27
N GLU A 35 9.64 -11.71 -0.73
CA GLU A 35 8.49 -12.20 -1.51
C GLU A 35 7.18 -12.12 -0.70
N GLN A 36 7.20 -12.58 0.54
CA GLN A 36 6.03 -12.50 1.44
C GLN A 36 5.63 -11.05 1.73
N GLU A 37 6.61 -10.16 1.88
CA GLU A 37 6.35 -8.73 2.08
C GLU A 37 5.72 -8.11 0.83
N LEU A 38 6.18 -8.49 -0.36
CA LEU A 38 5.60 -8.05 -1.63
C LEU A 38 4.15 -8.52 -1.79
N GLU A 39 3.87 -9.80 -1.55
CA GLU A 39 2.49 -10.34 -1.59
C GLU A 39 1.58 -9.61 -0.60
N ARG A 40 2.08 -9.32 0.60
CA ARG A 40 1.35 -8.54 1.60
C ARG A 40 1.05 -7.12 1.12
N LEU A 41 2.01 -6.43 0.51
CA LEU A 41 1.81 -5.08 -0.03
C LEU A 41 0.79 -5.07 -1.17
N GLU A 42 0.82 -6.07 -2.04
CA GLU A 42 -0.17 -6.23 -3.10
C GLU A 42 -1.58 -6.45 -2.53
N SER A 43 -1.72 -7.32 -1.52
CA SER A 43 -3.00 -7.51 -0.83
C SER A 43 -3.50 -6.23 -0.16
N LEU A 44 -2.62 -5.43 0.45
CA LEU A 44 -2.99 -4.15 1.06
C LEU A 44 -3.44 -3.11 0.03
N LEU A 45 -2.82 -3.10 -1.15
CA LEU A 45 -3.24 -2.25 -2.27
C LEU A 45 -4.66 -2.59 -2.72
N ASP A 46 -5.00 -3.87 -2.82
CA ASP A 46 -6.32 -4.31 -3.25
C ASP A 46 -7.39 -4.07 -2.17
N GLU A 47 -7.10 -4.37 -0.90
CA GLU A 47 -8.01 -4.06 0.21
C GLU A 47 -8.31 -2.56 0.28
N ARG A 48 -7.29 -1.70 0.16
CA ARG A 48 -7.51 -0.24 0.14
C ARG A 48 -8.32 0.23 -1.06
N ARG A 49 -8.18 -0.40 -2.23
CA ARG A 49 -9.00 -0.09 -3.40
C ARG A 49 -10.46 -0.43 -3.15
N GLU A 50 -10.74 -1.58 -2.54
CA GLU A 50 -12.09 -2.01 -2.19
C GLU A 50 -12.74 -1.04 -1.19
N ILE A 51 -12.06 -0.76 -0.07
CA ILE A 51 -12.55 0.20 0.95
C ILE A 51 -12.84 1.57 0.33
N HIS A 52 -11.95 2.05 -0.55
CA HIS A 52 -12.18 3.33 -1.22
C HIS A 52 -13.39 3.28 -2.16
N SER A 53 -13.56 2.19 -2.92
CA SER A 53 -14.71 2.03 -3.81
C SER A 53 -16.02 2.05 -3.02
N GLU A 54 -16.10 1.27 -1.94
CA GLU A 54 -17.27 1.23 -1.06
C GLU A 54 -17.59 2.62 -0.47
N THR A 55 -16.56 3.32 0.01
CA THR A 55 -16.71 4.66 0.60
C THR A 55 -17.21 5.67 -0.43
N VAL A 56 -16.68 5.63 -1.66
CA VAL A 56 -17.12 6.51 -2.74
C VAL A 56 -18.55 6.21 -3.16
N GLU A 57 -18.90 4.92 -3.34
CA GLU A 57 -20.26 4.51 -3.70
C GLU A 57 -21.29 4.94 -2.65
N GLU A 58 -20.96 4.82 -1.36
CA GLU A 58 -21.83 5.27 -0.27
C GLU A 58 -22.02 6.80 -0.30
N LEU A 59 -20.95 7.56 -0.51
CA LEU A 59 -20.99 9.02 -0.60
C LEU A 59 -21.77 9.49 -1.84
N GLU A 60 -21.57 8.86 -2.99
CA GLU A 60 -22.28 9.17 -4.23
C GLU A 60 -23.79 8.86 -4.08
N SER A 61 -24.15 7.71 -3.51
CA SER A 61 -25.55 7.35 -3.23
C SER A 61 -26.24 8.35 -2.29
N LYS A 62 -25.53 8.82 -1.26
CA LYS A 62 -26.03 9.87 -0.37
C LYS A 62 -26.21 11.18 -1.13
N LEU A 63 -25.25 11.54 -1.97
CA LEU A 63 -25.27 12.78 -2.74
C LEU A 63 -26.47 12.81 -3.69
N ASP A 64 -26.71 11.71 -4.42
CA ASP A 64 -27.88 11.55 -5.30
C ASP A 64 -29.18 11.75 -4.52
N TRP A 65 -29.33 11.12 -3.36
CA TRP A 65 -30.51 11.32 -2.50
C TRP A 65 -30.71 12.77 -2.08
N TYR A 66 -29.63 13.48 -1.70
CA TYR A 66 -29.70 14.88 -1.30
C TYR A 66 -29.99 15.82 -2.48
N VAL A 67 -29.48 15.50 -3.68
CA VAL A 67 -29.75 16.24 -4.92
C VAL A 67 -31.20 16.08 -5.34
N GLU A 68 -31.74 14.86 -5.39
CA GLU A 68 -33.17 14.61 -5.66
C GLU A 68 -34.05 15.38 -4.67
N ARG A 69 -33.68 15.34 -3.38
CA ARG A 69 -34.42 16.05 -2.34
C ARG A 69 -34.39 17.56 -2.53
N LEU A 70 -33.30 18.12 -3.03
CA LEU A 70 -33.18 19.54 -3.34
C LEU A 70 -34.02 19.90 -4.57
N GLU A 71 -34.02 19.05 -5.60
CA GLU A 71 -34.85 19.22 -6.80
C GLU A 71 -36.35 19.22 -6.46
N ASP A 72 -36.80 18.30 -5.60
CA ASP A 72 -38.18 18.27 -5.10
C ASP A 72 -38.61 19.61 -4.49
N LEU A 73 -37.75 20.23 -3.68
CA LEU A 73 -38.03 21.54 -3.06
C LEU A 73 -38.02 22.69 -4.07
N TYR A 74 -37.26 22.57 -5.17
CA TYR A 74 -37.33 23.54 -6.25
C TYR A 74 -38.65 23.46 -7.03
N HIS A 75 -39.22 22.27 -7.16
CA HIS A 75 -40.50 22.05 -7.82
C HIS A 75 -41.72 22.28 -6.90
N GLY A 76 -41.52 22.28 -5.58
CA GLY A 76 -42.55 22.57 -4.57
C GLY A 76 -43.01 24.04 -4.55
N PHE A 77 -44.33 24.26 -4.54
CA PHE A 77 -44.95 25.59 -4.50
C PHE A 77 -45.00 26.14 -3.05
N GLY A 78 -43.99 26.89 -2.59
CA GLY A 78 -44.06 27.54 -1.28
C GLY A 78 -42.80 28.28 -0.81
N GLY A 79 -42.90 29.60 -0.65
CA GLY A 79 -41.80 30.51 -0.27
C GLY A 79 -41.27 30.42 1.17
N VAL A 80 -41.37 29.26 1.84
CA VAL A 80 -40.85 29.01 3.20
C VAL A 80 -39.67 28.03 3.20
N GLU A 81 -39.23 27.55 2.02
CA GLU A 81 -38.22 26.49 1.90
C GLU A 81 -36.79 26.97 1.62
N GLU A 82 -36.55 28.28 1.50
CA GLU A 82 -35.22 28.80 1.15
C GLU A 82 -34.13 28.39 2.16
N GLU A 83 -34.45 28.42 3.46
CA GLU A 83 -33.51 27.95 4.50
C GLU A 83 -33.25 26.44 4.41
N LYS A 84 -34.24 25.63 4.02
CA LYS A 84 -34.06 24.19 3.81
C LYS A 84 -33.22 23.92 2.57
N LYS A 85 -33.41 24.69 1.49
CA LYS A 85 -32.62 24.61 0.25
C LYS A 85 -31.16 24.94 0.53
N GLU A 86 -30.88 26.03 1.24
CA GLU A 86 -29.51 26.40 1.61
C GLU A 86 -28.83 25.36 2.51
N ARG A 87 -29.57 24.76 3.46
CA ARG A 87 -29.04 23.64 4.26
C ARG A 87 -28.71 22.41 3.42
N LEU A 88 -29.53 22.07 2.43
CA LEU A 88 -29.28 20.94 1.54
C LEU A 88 -28.10 21.21 0.61
N LYS A 89 -28.00 22.41 0.01
CA LYS A 89 -26.83 22.81 -0.78
C LYS A 89 -25.55 22.73 0.03
N SER A 90 -25.56 23.27 1.26
CA SER A 90 -24.40 23.20 2.15
C SER A 90 -23.99 21.77 2.47
N LYS A 91 -24.95 20.85 2.62
CA LYS A 91 -24.67 19.42 2.81
C LYS A 91 -24.09 18.77 1.55
N ILE A 92 -24.65 19.05 0.38
CA ILE A 92 -24.16 18.56 -0.92
C ILE A 92 -22.72 19.04 -1.16
N ASP A 93 -22.43 20.32 -0.91
CA ASP A 93 -21.08 20.87 -1.00
C ASP A 93 -20.11 20.22 0.01
N GLY A 94 -20.62 19.87 1.19
CA GLY A 94 -19.92 19.05 2.18
C GLY A 94 -19.52 17.69 1.60
N PHE A 95 -20.47 16.94 1.06
CA PHE A 95 -20.21 15.64 0.43
C PHE A 95 -19.24 15.74 -0.76
N TYR A 96 -19.35 16.76 -1.61
CA TYR A 96 -18.37 16.97 -2.68
C TYR A 96 -16.96 17.27 -2.15
N SER A 97 -16.87 17.99 -1.03
CA SER A 97 -15.58 18.27 -0.39
C SER A 97 -14.97 17.02 0.23
N GLU A 98 -15.79 16.18 0.85
CA GLU A 98 -15.41 14.86 1.37
C GLU A 98 -14.94 13.94 0.24
N LEU A 99 -15.71 13.78 -0.84
CA LEU A 99 -15.31 13.00 -2.03
C LEU A 99 -13.97 13.46 -2.61
N ARG A 100 -13.73 14.76 -2.70
CA ARG A 100 -12.44 15.30 -3.15
C ARG A 100 -11.31 14.99 -2.17
N SER A 101 -11.60 14.96 -0.88
CA SER A 101 -10.63 14.58 0.15
C SER A 101 -10.25 13.11 0.04
N GLU A 102 -11.25 12.24 -0.06
CA GLU A 102 -11.05 10.80 -0.22
C GLU A 102 -10.24 10.47 -1.47
N LYS A 103 -10.53 11.09 -2.63
CA LYS A 103 -9.74 10.91 -3.85
C LYS A 103 -8.27 11.32 -3.69
N ARG A 104 -8.01 12.39 -2.93
CA ARG A 104 -6.62 12.82 -2.64
C ARG A 104 -5.93 11.85 -1.68
N GLN A 105 -6.65 11.35 -0.69
CA GLN A 105 -6.12 10.39 0.27
C GLN A 105 -5.77 9.08 -0.42
N GLN A 106 -6.69 8.51 -1.21
CA GLN A 106 -6.45 7.30 -1.99
C GLN A 106 -5.24 7.45 -2.91
N TRP A 107 -5.09 8.58 -3.58
CA TRP A 107 -3.94 8.82 -4.46
C TRP A 107 -2.61 8.84 -3.69
N ARG A 108 -2.59 9.45 -2.49
CA ARG A 108 -1.40 9.45 -1.63
C ARG A 108 -1.08 8.05 -1.14
N ASP A 109 -2.07 7.36 -0.61
CA ASP A 109 -1.92 6.00 -0.09
C ASP A 109 -1.41 5.04 -1.18
N ARG A 110 -1.95 5.16 -2.39
CA ARG A 110 -1.48 4.38 -3.55
C ARG A 110 -0.03 4.69 -3.89
N ILE A 111 0.38 5.95 -3.89
CA ILE A 111 1.76 6.31 -4.20
C ILE A 111 2.72 5.80 -3.13
N GLU A 112 2.35 5.91 -1.86
CA GLU A 112 3.16 5.41 -0.74
C GLU A 112 3.39 3.90 -0.88
N LEU A 113 2.31 3.12 -1.07
CA LEU A 113 2.41 1.68 -1.28
C LEU A 113 3.15 1.31 -2.58
N GLU A 114 2.96 2.05 -3.67
CA GLU A 114 3.73 1.83 -4.91
C GLU A 114 5.22 2.15 -4.74
N MET A 115 5.59 3.05 -3.83
CA MET A 115 6.98 3.30 -3.49
C MET A 115 7.56 2.15 -2.68
N GLU A 116 6.84 1.69 -1.66
CA GLU A 116 7.23 0.52 -0.85
C GLU A 116 7.40 -0.73 -1.72
N VAL A 117 6.48 -0.99 -2.65
CA VAL A 117 6.60 -2.12 -3.60
C VAL A 117 7.88 -2.00 -4.43
N ARG A 118 8.23 -0.82 -4.95
CA ARG A 118 9.47 -0.63 -5.72
C ARG A 118 10.71 -0.84 -4.87
N GLU A 119 10.68 -0.45 -3.60
CA GLU A 119 11.79 -0.66 -2.66
C GLU A 119 12.00 -2.16 -2.38
N VAL A 120 10.92 -2.90 -2.10
CA VAL A 120 10.97 -4.35 -1.87
C VAL A 120 11.41 -5.09 -3.14
N GLN A 121 10.89 -4.71 -4.31
CA GLN A 121 11.32 -5.29 -5.59
C GLN A 121 12.81 -5.08 -5.85
N LYS A 122 13.34 -3.89 -5.54
CA LYS A 122 14.76 -3.60 -5.70
C LYS A 122 15.61 -4.42 -4.73
N ALA A 123 15.16 -4.57 -3.49
CA ALA A 123 15.85 -5.43 -2.52
C ALA A 123 15.87 -6.90 -2.98
N LEU A 124 14.77 -7.37 -3.56
CA LEU A 124 14.68 -8.73 -4.09
C LEU A 124 15.59 -8.93 -5.31
N GLU A 125 15.67 -7.94 -6.21
CA GLU A 125 16.62 -7.95 -7.33
C GLU A 125 18.08 -8.00 -6.84
N GLU A 126 18.43 -7.23 -5.81
CA GLU A 126 19.78 -7.25 -5.19
C GLU A 126 20.12 -8.63 -4.61
N VAL A 127 19.19 -9.25 -3.87
CA VAL A 127 19.37 -10.59 -3.29
C VAL A 127 19.50 -11.66 -4.38
N SER A 128 18.71 -11.54 -5.45
CA SER A 128 18.74 -12.47 -6.59
C SER A 128 20.03 -12.37 -7.39
N ASP A 129 20.50 -11.14 -7.68
CA ASP A 129 21.79 -10.89 -8.34
C ASP A 129 22.97 -11.47 -7.55
N GLU A 130 22.92 -11.36 -6.21
CA GLU A 130 23.92 -11.98 -5.35
C GLU A 130 23.90 -13.52 -5.43
N ASP A 131 22.72 -14.15 -5.53
CA ASP A 131 22.58 -15.61 -5.67
C ASP A 131 23.09 -16.10 -7.04
N GLU A 132 22.84 -15.33 -8.12
CA GLU A 132 23.43 -15.61 -9.44
C GLU A 132 24.96 -15.55 -9.42
N LEU A 133 25.55 -14.60 -8.68
CA LEU A 133 27.00 -14.51 -8.50
C LEU A 133 27.56 -15.73 -7.76
N TRP A 134 26.87 -16.23 -6.73
CA TRP A 134 27.27 -17.45 -6.03
C TRP A 134 27.25 -18.67 -6.96
N LYS A 135 26.23 -18.81 -7.81
CA LYS A 135 26.11 -19.90 -8.79
C LYS A 135 27.21 -19.89 -9.86
N LEU A 136 27.80 -18.73 -10.16
CA LEU A 136 28.90 -18.60 -11.13
C LEU A 136 30.29 -18.92 -10.55
N LEU A 137 30.41 -18.92 -9.22
CA LEU A 137 31.66 -19.21 -8.51
C LEU A 137 31.81 -20.71 -8.15
N GLU A 138 30.75 -21.50 -8.31
CA GLU A 138 30.69 -22.96 -8.12
C GLU A 138 31.12 -23.74 -9.40
#